data_AF-A0A3B9CUR4-F1
#
_entry.id   AF-A0A3B9CUR4-F1
#
_cell.length_a   1.000
_cell.length_b   1.000
_cell.length_c   1.000
_cell.angle_alpha   90.00
_cell.angle_beta   90.00
_cell.angle_gamma   90.00
#
_symmetry.space_group_name_H-M   'P 1'
#
loop_
_entity.id
_entity.type
_entity.pdbx_description
1 polymer ?
#
loop_
_entity_poly.entity_id
_entity_poly.type
_entity_poly.pdbx_seq_one_letter_code
_entity_poly.pdbx_strand_id
1 'polypeptide(L)' 'IVDLSEMTFIASIGMGMLVTCAQALSRNGSKMVLLNPQPEVAKALKIAGIDAACPIAESDDEALAILHGD' A
#
# COMPACT_ATOMS: atom_id res chain seq x y z
N ILE A 1 7.66 -2.33 -2.87
CA ILE A 1 6.54 -1.72 -3.62
C ILE A 1 5.60 -2.84 -4.04
N VAL A 2 4.30 -2.65 -3.94
CA VAL A 2 3.27 -3.59 -4.41
C VAL A 2 2.42 -2.85 -5.44
N ASP A 3 2.51 -3.23 -6.71
CA ASP A 3 1.72 -2.64 -7.79
C ASP A 3 0.29 -3.21 -7.79
N LEU A 4 -0.69 -2.32 -7.75
CA LEU A 4 -2.11 -2.60 -7.71
C LEU A 4 -2.85 -2.12 -8.97
N SER A 5 -2.13 -1.76 -10.04
CA SER A 5 -2.67 -1.23 -11.29
C SER A 5 -3.71 -2.14 -11.96
N GLU A 6 -3.58 -3.46 -11.81
CA GLU A 6 -4.55 -4.43 -12.34
C GLU A 6 -5.61 -4.88 -11.31
N MET A 7 -5.52 -4.43 -10.05
CA MET A 7 -6.44 -4.82 -9.00
C MET A 7 -7.75 -4.02 -9.11
N THR A 8 -8.84 -4.71 -9.41
CA THR A 8 -10.18 -4.11 -9.55
C THR A 8 -11.00 -4.17 -8.26
N PHE A 9 -10.62 -5.02 -7.29
CA PHE A 9 -11.33 -5.20 -6.03
C PHE A 9 -10.41 -5.75 -4.93
N ILE A 10 -10.66 -5.34 -3.69
CA ILE A 10 -10.03 -5.92 -2.50
C ILE A 10 -11.03 -6.04 -1.34
N ALA A 11 -11.03 -7.20 -0.69
CA ALA A 11 -11.85 -7.48 0.50
C ALA A 11 -11.02 -7.40 1.80
N SER A 12 -11.71 -7.49 2.95
CA SER A 12 -11.11 -7.40 4.29
C SER A 12 -9.94 -8.37 4.52
N ILE A 13 -10.01 -9.59 3.97
CA ILE A 13 -8.92 -10.57 4.07
C ILE A 13 -7.66 -10.07 3.36
N GLY A 14 -7.80 -9.53 2.15
CA GLY A 14 -6.69 -8.96 1.38
C GLY A 14 -6.11 -7.73 2.08
N MET A 15 -6.95 -6.86 2.64
CA MET A 15 -6.51 -5.70 3.41
C MET A 15 -5.70 -6.12 4.66
N GLY A 16 -6.19 -7.11 5.42
CA GLY A 16 -5.49 -7.63 6.59
C GLY A 16 -4.15 -8.30 6.24
N MET A 17 -4.07 -8.96 5.08
CA MET A 17 -2.82 -9.50 4.55
C MET A 17 -1.80 -8.38 4.27
N LEU A 18 -2.20 -7.30 3.59
CA LEU A 18 -1.31 -6.16 3.30
C LEU A 18 -0.73 -5.55 4.59
N VAL A 19 -1.58 -5.34 5.60
CA VAL A 19 -1.16 -4.82 6.91
C VAL A 19 -0.16 -5.77 7.58
N THR A 20 -0.44 -7.07 7.55
CA THR A 20 0.46 -8.08 8.12
C THR A 20 1.83 -8.06 7.44
N CYS A 21 1.86 -7.95 6.10
CA CYS A 21 3.10 -7.83 5.33
C CYS A 21 3.87 -6.55 5.67
N ALA A 22 3.19 -5.40 5.73
CA ALA A 22 3.82 -4.12 6.08
C ALA A 22 4.41 -4.13 7.49
N GLN A 23 3.70 -4.70 8.47
CA GLN A 23 4.23 -4.88 9.82
C GLN A 23 5.44 -5.80 9.86
N ALA A 24 5.43 -6.90 9.10
CA ALA A 24 6.57 -7.81 9.02
C ALA A 24 7.80 -7.15 8.39
N LEU A 25 7.63 -6.33 7.35
CA LEU A 25 8.72 -5.57 6.75
C LEU A 25 9.25 -4.50 7.71
N SER A 26 8.35 -3.78 8.39
CA SER A 26 8.71 -2.75 9.38
C SER A 26 9.57 -3.30 10.50
N ARG A 27 9.24 -4.50 11.02
CA ARG A 27 10.06 -5.20 12.03
C ARG A 27 11.47 -5.53 11.55
N ASN A 28 11.70 -5.61 10.23
CA ASN A 28 12.99 -5.86 9.60
C ASN A 28 13.63 -4.58 9.03
N GLY A 29 13.18 -3.40 9.47
CA GLY A 29 13.72 -2.12 9.01
C GLY A 29 13.38 -1.77 7.55
N SER A 30 12.42 -2.47 6.96
CA SER A 30 11.97 -2.25 5.58
C SER A 30 10.59 -1.58 5.56
N LYS A 31 10.24 -0.91 4.45
CA LYS A 31 8.93 -0.28 4.25
C LYS A 31 8.18 -0.93 3.09
N MET A 32 6.86 -0.81 3.11
CA MET A 32 5.97 -1.20 2.01
C MET A 32 5.20 0.02 1.53
N VAL A 33 5.02 0.12 0.21
CA VAL A 33 4.22 1.15 -0.46
C VAL A 33 3.29 0.43 -1.44
N LEU A 34 2.03 0.84 -1.48
CA LEU A 34 1.03 0.39 -2.44
C LEU A 34 1.04 1.36 -3.63
N LEU A 35 1.27 0.85 -4.82
CA LEU A 35 1.47 1.65 -6.03
C LEU A 35 0.26 1.49 -6.96
N ASN A 36 -0.17 2.59 -7.56
CA ASN A 36 -1.18 2.62 -8.63
C ASN A 36 -2.50 1.87 -8.32
N PRO A 37 -3.11 1.96 -7.12
CA PRO A 37 -4.41 1.35 -6.93
C PRO A 37 -5.46 2.01 -7.83
N GLN A 38 -6.28 1.18 -8.48
CA GLN A 38 -7.46 1.66 -9.19
C GLN A 38 -8.38 2.48 -8.26
N PRO A 39 -9.15 3.47 -8.74
CA PRO A 39 -9.88 4.41 -7.91
C PRO A 39 -10.76 3.77 -6.82
N GLU A 40 -11.49 2.70 -7.15
CA GLU A 40 -12.34 1.99 -6.19
C GLU A 40 -11.53 1.24 -5.12
N VAL A 41 -10.37 0.67 -5.48
CA VAL A 41 -9.45 0.03 -4.53
C VAL A 41 -8.81 1.07 -3.64
N ALA A 42 -8.33 2.19 -4.20
CA ALA A 42 -7.75 3.29 -3.43
C ALA A 42 -8.74 3.84 -2.40
N LYS A 43 -10.02 4.02 -2.80
CA LYS A 43 -11.09 4.44 -1.90
C LYS A 43 -11.36 3.42 -0.80
N ALA A 44 -11.42 2.14 -1.13
CA ALA A 44 -11.61 1.08 -0.14
C ALA A 44 -10.47 1.03 0.89
N LEU A 45 -9.21 1.16 0.44
CA LEU A 45 -8.02 1.22 1.30
C LEU A 45 -8.06 2.42 2.25
N LYS A 46 -8.41 3.61 1.75
CA LYS A 46 -8.54 4.84 2.54
C LYS A 46 -9.67 4.76 3.58
N ILE A 47 -10.83 4.23 3.19
CA ILE A 47 -11.97 4.02 4.12
C ILE A 47 -11.58 3.06 5.25
N ALA A 48 -10.81 2.01 4.92
CA ALA A 48 -10.32 1.04 5.89
C ALA A 48 -9.10 1.55 6.70
N GLY A 49 -8.58 2.75 6.42
CA GLY A 49 -7.41 3.33 7.10
C GLY A 49 -6.09 2.60 6.82
N ILE A 50 -6.01 1.85 5.71
CA ILE A 50 -4.83 1.06 5.36
C ILE A 50 -3.68 1.97 4.92
N ASP A 51 -3.99 3.14 4.37
CA ASP A 51 -3.05 4.17 3.95
C ASP A 51 -2.17 4.71 5.10
N ALA A 52 -2.64 4.62 6.35
CA ALA A 52 -1.84 4.96 7.52
C ALA A 52 -0.72 3.95 7.82
N ALA A 53 -0.90 2.67 7.43
CA ALA A 53 0.09 1.61 7.63
C ALA A 53 0.92 1.32 6.37
N CYS A 54 0.31 1.50 5.19
CA CYS A 54 0.89 1.25 3.88
C CYS A 54 0.64 2.50 3.01
N PRO A 55 1.61 3.43 2.91
CA PRO A 55 1.46 4.60 2.05
C PRO A 55 1.05 4.21 0.63
N ILE A 56 0.22 5.04 0.02
CA ILE A 56 -0.26 4.87 -1.35
C ILE A 56 0.49 5.88 -2.23
N ALA A 57 1.05 5.41 -3.34
CA ALA A 57 1.69 6.22 -4.36
C ALA A 57 0.97 6.06 -5.71
N GLU A 58 0.94 7.13 -6.50
CA GLU A 58 0.36 7.18 -7.85
C GLU A 58 1.43 7.13 -8.96
N SER A 59 2.71 6.97 -8.58
CA SER A 59 3.83 6.79 -9.52
C SER A 59 5.01 6.07 -8.88
N ASP A 60 5.90 5.54 -9.72
CA ASP A 60 7.14 4.90 -9.28
C ASP A 60 8.04 5.88 -8.53
N ASP A 61 8.15 7.12 -9.03
CA ASP A 61 8.97 8.17 -8.42
C ASP A 61 8.49 8.51 -7.00
N GLU A 62 7.18 8.68 -6.81
CA GLU A 62 6.58 8.91 -5.50
C GLU A 62 6.81 7.70 -4.57
N ALA A 63 6.64 6.48 -5.09
CA ALA A 63 6.85 5.28 -4.31
C ALA A 63 8.32 5.15 -3.83
N LEU A 64 9.28 5.50 -4.69
CA LEU A 64 10.70 5.51 -4.34
C LEU A 64 11.04 6.61 -3.33
N ALA A 65 10.51 7.82 -3.49
CA ALA A 65 10.69 8.91 -2.53
C ALA A 65 10.23 8.51 -1.12
N ILE A 66 9.04 7.89 -1.00
CA ILE A 66 8.51 7.39 0.29
C ILE A 66 9.44 6.34 0.92
N LEU A 67 10.01 5.44 0.11
CA LEU A 67 10.91 4.39 0.59
C LEU A 67 12.22 4.99 1.12
N HIS A 68 12.79 5.96 0.40
CA HIS A 68 14.01 6.66 0.81
C HIS A 68 13.77 7.61 2.00
N GLY A 69 12.53 8.05 2.21
CA GLY A 69 12.15 8.95 3.30
C GLY A 69 12.34 10.42 2.97
N ASP A 70 12.25 10.77 1.68
CA ASP A 70 12.27 12.13 1.16
C ASP A 70 10.93 12.86 1.32
#